data_AF-A0A2K3M1G2-F1
#
_entry.id   AF-A0A2K3M1G2-F1
#
_cell.length_a   1.000
_cell.length_b   1.000
_cell.length_c   1.000
_cell.angle_alpha   90.00
_cell.angle_beta   90.00
_cell.angle_gamma   90.00
#
_symmetry.space_group_name_H-M   'P 1'
#
loop_
_entity.id
_entity.type
_entity.pdbx_description
1 polymer ?
#
loop_
_entity_poly.entity_id
_entity_poly.type
_entity_poly.pdbx_seq_one_letter_code
_entity_poly.pdbx_strand_id
1 'polypeptide(L)'
;MQTPVHTIASNAGVEGAVVVGKLLEQDNPDLGYDAAKGEYVDMVKAGIIDPLKVIRTALVDAASVSSLMTTTEAIVSDLPSDDKDGSAMPGGMGGMGGMGGY
;
A
#
# COMPACT_ATOMS: atom_id res chain seq x y z
N MET A 1 9.50 1.17 12.07
CA MET A 1 8.29 0.51 12.60
C MET A 1 7.25 1.47 13.18
N GLN A 2 7.53 2.77 13.31
CA GLN A 2 6.59 3.74 13.92
C GLN A 2 5.54 4.31 12.95
N THR A 3 5.79 4.18 11.65
CA THR A 3 4.93 4.74 10.58
C THR A 3 3.46 4.33 10.66
N PRO A 4 3.09 3.05 10.95
CA PRO A 4 1.67 2.70 11.03
C PRO A 4 0.93 3.49 12.12
N VAL A 5 1.52 3.60 13.32
CA VAL A 5 0.93 4.35 14.44
C VAL A 5 0.85 5.84 14.11
N HIS A 6 1.93 6.40 13.56
CA HIS A 6 1.95 7.79 13.10
C HIS A 6 0.82 8.08 12.11
N THR A 7 0.64 7.21 11.10
CA THR A 7 -0.39 7.35 10.08
C THR A 7 -1.79 7.24 10.67
N ILE A 8 -2.04 6.28 11.57
CA ILE A 8 -3.34 6.14 12.24
C ILE A 8 -3.68 7.42 13.04
N ALA A 9 -2.73 7.91 13.84
CA ALA A 9 -2.90 9.13 14.63
C ALA A 9 -3.13 10.36 13.74
N SER A 10 -2.35 10.50 12.67
CA SER A 10 -2.50 11.61 11.72
C SER A 10 -3.86 11.58 11.02
N ASN A 11 -4.33 10.39 10.64
CA ASN A 11 -5.66 10.21 10.04
C ASN A 11 -6.80 10.52 11.02
N ALA A 12 -6.57 10.37 12.32
CA ALA A 12 -7.50 10.77 13.37
C ALA A 12 -7.45 12.28 13.70
N GLY A 13 -6.63 13.06 12.98
CA GLY A 13 -6.55 14.52 13.13
C GLY A 13 -5.65 14.99 14.28
N VAL A 14 -4.82 14.11 14.84
CA VAL A 14 -3.85 14.44 15.89
C VAL A 14 -2.41 14.34 15.39
N GLU A 15 -1.49 15.01 16.07
CA GLU A 15 -0.07 15.01 15.71
C GLU A 15 0.57 13.64 15.96
N GLY A 16 0.81 12.87 14.90
CA GLY A 16 1.30 11.50 14.99
C GLY A 16 2.67 11.37 15.67
N ALA A 17 3.56 12.36 15.48
CA ALA A 17 4.88 12.37 16.12
C ALA A 17 4.78 12.45 17.65
N VAL A 18 3.84 13.24 18.18
CA VAL A 18 3.59 13.36 19.63
C VAL A 18 3.04 12.06 20.19
N VAL A 19 2.14 11.40 19.46
CA VAL A 19 1.57 10.11 19.89
C VAL A 19 2.64 9.04 19.96
N VAL A 20 3.45 8.91 18.91
CA VAL A 20 4.56 7.95 18.86
C VAL A 20 5.59 8.23 19.95
N GLY A 21 5.99 9.49 20.15
CA GLY A 21 6.96 9.87 21.17
C GLY A 21 6.51 9.43 22.57
N LYS A 22 5.26 9.76 22.94
CA LYS A 22 4.69 9.37 24.24
C LYS A 22 4.61 7.86 24.44
N LEU A 23 4.31 7.09 23.39
CA LEU A 23 4.31 5.62 23.48
C LEU A 23 5.72 5.05 23.67
N LEU A 24 6.74 5.65 23.06
CA LEU A 24 8.14 5.20 23.18
C LEU A 24 8.77 5.56 24.54
N GLU A 25 8.28 6.61 25.19
CA GLU A 25 8.71 6.98 26.55
C GLU A 25 8.21 5.99 27.63
N GLN A 26 7.21 5.18 27.30
CA GLN A 26 6.58 4.25 28.23
C GLN A 26 7.15 2.83 28.01
N ASP A 27 7.61 2.19 29.07
CA ASP A 27 8.05 0.78 29.03
C ASP A 27 6.86 -0.16 29.31
N ASN A 28 5.81 -0.04 28.51
CA ASN A 28 4.62 -0.89 28.61
C ASN A 28 4.16 -1.34 27.22
N PRO A 29 4.34 -2.63 26.87
CA PRO A 29 3.98 -3.15 25.54
C PRO A 29 2.46 -3.23 25.30
N ASP A 30 1.65 -3.23 26.35
CA ASP A 30 0.19 -3.29 26.23
C ASP A 30 -0.42 -1.88 26.08
N LEU A 31 0.36 -0.82 26.32
CA LEU A 31 -0.09 0.56 26.16
C LEU A 31 -0.10 0.94 24.68
N GLY A 32 -1.22 1.47 24.22
CA GLY A 32 -1.36 2.02 22.88
C GLY A 32 -2.25 3.26 22.87
N TYR A 33 -2.67 3.67 21.67
CA TYR A 33 -3.49 4.84 21.46
C TYR A 33 -4.80 4.44 20.76
N ASP A 34 -5.93 4.63 21.44
CA ASP A 34 -7.27 4.51 20.86
C ASP A 34 -7.55 5.76 20.05
N ALA A 35 -7.31 5.69 18.74
CA ALA A 35 -7.51 6.81 17.82
C ALA A 35 -8.99 7.21 17.64
N ALA A 36 -9.95 6.35 17.99
CA ALA A 36 -11.37 6.69 17.92
C ALA A 36 -11.81 7.58 19.09
N LYS A 37 -11.18 7.41 20.27
CA LYS A 37 -11.46 8.21 21.47
C LYS A 37 -10.42 9.29 21.75
N GLY A 38 -9.23 9.18 21.17
CA GLY A 38 -8.11 10.06 21.39
C GLY A 38 -7.35 9.80 22.71
N GLU A 39 -7.42 8.59 23.24
CA GLU A 39 -6.93 8.23 24.59
C GLU A 39 -5.81 7.18 24.54
N TYR A 40 -4.91 7.23 25.53
CA TYR A 40 -3.93 6.18 25.76
C TYR A 40 -4.55 5.08 26.62
N VAL A 41 -4.56 3.85 26.12
CA VAL A 41 -5.26 2.74 26.75
C VAL A 41 -4.41 1.48 26.77
N ASP A 42 -4.73 0.59 27.69
CA ASP A 42 -4.32 -0.81 27.59
C ASP A 42 -5.10 -1.45 26.44
N MET A 43 -4.41 -1.75 25.34
CA MET A 43 -4.99 -2.20 24.07
C MET A 43 -5.69 -3.55 24.22
N VAL A 44 -5.15 -4.44 25.08
CA VAL A 44 -5.72 -5.75 25.34
C VAL A 44 -7.03 -5.62 26.11
N LYS A 45 -7.05 -4.81 27.19
CA LYS A 45 -8.27 -4.56 27.97
C LYS A 45 -9.33 -3.80 27.17
N ALA A 46 -8.91 -2.90 26.28
CA ALA A 46 -9.80 -2.16 25.39
C ALA A 46 -10.35 -3.02 24.23
N GLY A 47 -9.82 -4.23 24.04
CA GLY A 47 -10.23 -5.14 22.96
C GLY A 47 -9.71 -4.74 21.58
N ILE A 48 -8.71 -3.84 21.51
CA ILE A 48 -8.08 -3.39 20.27
C ILE A 48 -6.90 -4.33 19.99
N ILE A 49 -7.18 -5.47 19.38
CA ILE A 49 -6.22 -6.56 19.21
C ILE A 49 -6.09 -6.91 17.72
N ASP A 50 -4.87 -6.88 17.22
CA ASP A 50 -4.54 -7.34 15.88
C ASP A 50 -4.09 -8.82 15.91
N PRO A 51 -4.65 -9.70 15.07
CA PRO A 51 -4.22 -11.09 15.02
C PRO A 51 -2.75 -11.23 14.61
N LEU A 52 -2.01 -12.11 15.28
CA LEU A 52 -0.59 -12.36 14.99
C LEU A 52 -0.31 -12.63 13.51
N LYS A 53 -1.21 -13.38 12.84
CA LYS A 53 -1.09 -13.67 11.41
C LYS A 53 -1.07 -12.40 10.57
N VAL A 54 -1.90 -11.41 10.89
CA VAL A 54 -2.02 -10.16 10.13
C VAL A 54 -0.72 -9.35 10.24
N ILE A 55 -0.23 -9.12 11.46
CA ILE A 55 0.99 -8.34 11.69
C ILE A 55 2.19 -9.03 11.04
N ARG A 56 2.32 -10.35 11.22
CA ARG A 56 3.44 -11.12 10.66
C ARG A 56 3.45 -11.09 9.14
N THR A 57 2.32 -11.35 8.50
CA THR A 57 2.22 -11.34 7.04
C THR A 57 2.52 -9.95 6.49
N ALA A 58 1.95 -8.89 7.06
CA ALA A 58 2.20 -7.52 6.62
C ALA A 58 3.69 -7.14 6.69
N LEU A 59 4.38 -7.49 7.78
CA LEU A 59 5.81 -7.20 7.93
C LEU A 59 6.67 -8.00 6.96
N VAL A 60 6.39 -9.29 6.79
CA VAL A 60 7.15 -10.17 5.90
C VAL A 60 6.96 -9.76 4.45
N ASP A 61 5.73 -9.45 4.03
CA ASP A 61 5.43 -9.03 2.66
C ASP A 61 6.09 -7.67 2.36
N ALA A 62 6.00 -6.71 3.29
CA ALA A 62 6.66 -5.42 3.16
C ALA A 62 8.19 -5.56 3.05
N ALA A 63 8.80 -6.41 3.88
CA ALA A 63 10.24 -6.67 3.81
C ALA A 63 10.64 -7.36 2.49
N SER A 64 9.83 -8.32 2.03
CA SER A 64 10.04 -9.04 0.77
C SER A 64 10.05 -8.09 -0.43
N VAL A 65 9.02 -7.26 -0.57
CA VAL A 65 8.93 -6.27 -1.66
C VAL A 65 10.05 -5.24 -1.55
N SER A 66 10.33 -4.72 -0.34
CA SER A 66 11.40 -3.74 -0.13
C SER A 66 12.76 -4.32 -0.50
N SER A 67 13.02 -5.59 -0.16
CA SER A 67 14.24 -6.29 -0.54
C SER A 67 14.37 -6.38 -2.06
N LEU A 68 13.32 -6.82 -2.76
CA LEU A 68 13.32 -6.91 -4.22
C LEU A 68 13.58 -5.54 -4.86
N MET A 69 12.85 -4.51 -4.43
CA MET A 69 13.00 -3.15 -4.96
C MET A 69 14.41 -2.59 -4.73
N THR A 70 15.00 -2.87 -3.56
CA THR A 70 16.35 -2.38 -3.22
C THR A 70 17.44 -3.03 -4.08
N THR A 71 17.27 -4.29 -4.48
CA THR A 71 18.25 -5.02 -5.31
C THR A 71 17.95 -4.96 -6.81
N THR A 72 16.85 -4.34 -7.22
CA THR A 72 16.49 -4.22 -8.63
C THR A 72 17.27 -3.07 -9.27
N GLU A 73 18.25 -3.40 -10.11
CA GLU A 73 19.09 -2.40 -10.77
C GLU A 73 18.48 -1.85 -12.07
N ALA A 74 17.58 -2.61 -12.71
CA ALA A 74 16.93 -2.20 -13.96
C ALA A 74 15.50 -2.73 -14.04
N ILE A 75 14.63 -1.93 -14.66
CA ILE A 75 13.26 -2.30 -15.00
C ILE A 75 13.09 -2.04 -16.50
N VAL A 76 12.70 -3.06 -17.26
CA VAL A 76 12.35 -2.95 -18.67
C VAL A 76 10.84 -2.89 -18.79
N SER A 77 10.31 -1.96 -19.57
CA SER A 77 8.88 -1.82 -19.81
C SER A 77 8.65 -1.56 -21.29
N ASP A 78 7.54 -2.10 -21.82
CA ASP A 78 7.12 -1.85 -23.19
C ASP A 78 6.69 -0.39 -23.35
N LEU A 79 6.90 0.16 -24.54
CA LEU A 79 6.40 1.49 -24.86
C LEU A 79 4.87 1.47 -24.91
N PRO A 80 4.20 2.55 -24.47
CA PRO A 80 2.77 2.71 -24.72
C PRO A 80 2.50 2.51 -26.22
N SER A 81 1.68 1.52 -26.54
CA SER A 81 1.28 1.24 -27.92
C SER A 81 0.19 2.22 -28.33
N ASP A 82 0.25 2.76 -29.55
CA ASP A 82 -0.79 3.63 -30.12
C ASP A 82 -2.09 2.88 -30.48
N ASP A 83 -2.16 1.58 -30.15
CA ASP A 83 -3.34 0.77 -30.35
C ASP A 83 -4.45 1.22 -29.38
N LYS A 84 -5.25 2.15 -29.90
CA LYS A 84 -6.56 2.52 -29.39
C LYS A 84 -7.48 1.32 -29.50
N ASP A 85 -7.36 0.38 -28.58
CA ASP A 85 -8.38 -0.64 -28.41
C ASP A 85 -9.54 -0.02 -27.62
N GLY A 86 -10.51 0.50 -28.36
CA GLY A 86 -11.62 1.26 -27.80
C GLY A 86 -12.64 1.73 -28.82
N SER A 87 -13.48 0.79 -29.27
CA SER A 87 -14.86 0.98 -29.77
C SER A 87 -15.10 1.58 -31.17
N ALA A 88 -15.47 0.72 -32.14
CA ALA A 88 -16.79 0.75 -32.83
C ALA A 88 -16.93 -0.30 -33.97
N MET A 89 -17.91 -1.20 -33.77
CA MET A 89 -18.79 -1.85 -34.77
C MET A 89 -18.28 -2.92 -35.76
N PRO A 90 -18.97 -4.08 -35.86
CA PRO A 90 -18.86 -5.00 -36.99
C PRO A 90 -19.70 -4.48 -38.16
N GLY A 91 -19.06 -4.03 -39.24
CA GLY A 91 -19.77 -3.71 -40.47
C GLY A 91 -18.90 -3.07 -41.54
N GLY A 92 -18.93 -3.63 -42.75
CA GLY A 92 -18.61 -2.88 -43.96
C GLY A 92 -17.52 -3.50 -44.85
N MET A 93 -17.98 -4.36 -45.75
CA MET A 93 -17.39 -4.69 -47.06
C MET A 93 -16.57 -3.55 -47.72
N GLY A 94 -15.38 -3.89 -48.25
CA GLY A 94 -14.67 -3.13 -49.30
C GLY A 94 -13.20 -2.88 -48.97
N GLY A 95 -12.20 -3.28 -49.76
CA GLY A 95 -12.19 -3.88 -51.08
C GLY A 95 -10.78 -4.40 -51.40
N MET A 96 -10.77 -5.39 -52.27
CA MET A 96 -9.62 -5.99 -52.96
C MET A 96 -8.75 -4.93 -53.67
N GLY A 97 -7.42 -5.07 -53.61
CA GLY A 97 -6.55 -4.61 -54.69
C GLY A 97 -5.12 -4.23 -54.30
N GLY A 98 -4.13 -4.99 -54.77
CA GLY A 98 -2.76 -4.46 -54.90
C GLY A 98 -1.63 -5.47 -54.68
N MET A 99 -1.43 -6.37 -55.64
CA MET A 99 -0.24 -7.20 -55.80
C MET A 99 0.97 -6.38 -56.25
N GLY A 100 2.14 -6.59 -55.64
CA GLY A 100 3.42 -6.66 -56.36
C GLY A 100 4.48 -5.57 -56.11
N GLY A 101 5.73 -6.03 -55.90
CA GLY A 101 6.94 -5.27 -56.22
C GLY A 101 8.08 -5.44 -55.22
N TYR A 102 8.91 -6.48 -55.45
CA TYR A 102 10.30 -6.72 -54.98
C TYR A 102 10.66 -6.50 -53.50
#